data_AF-A0A1U6IVB4-F1
#
_entry.id   AF-A0A1U6IVB4-F1
#
_cell.length_a   1.000
_cell.length_b   1.000
_cell.length_c   1.000
_cell.angle_alpha   90.00
_cell.angle_beta   90.00
_cell.angle_gamma   90.00
#
_symmetry.space_group_name_H-M   'P 1'
#
loop_
_entity.id
_entity.type
_entity.pdbx_description
1 polymer ?
#
loop_
_entity_poly.entity_id
_entity_poly.type
_entity_poly.pdbx_seq_one_letter_code
_entity_poly.pdbx_strand_id
1 'polypeptide(L)'
;MQKIFPHFFSQLSLSLFRHKGGGVGVIAGLSLPVVLGAAGLAFDINRGLEQQAANQRAADMAALGAAMAFKANSSEAVLEPTAKDIVRANGIAGATVRATVHDDFPSAGDQSVRVTVTTQAPYTLAKVVGMGDRFSVQTQSFASLTTQAPYAPPCFLALSSASDAITVTGGASIDAPDCSIAAVGSVQNKGQLIRGHDIISGSGDIVVDYGTLSAESLRFAGSFSAPSWNGNVPPADKRKNQATELVDPWADNADLADARSELGNYTSIPGLSNPDTSVCSGAKDYALDWSPNASHPAKAYWTGSGYNLPAATYCIKKLTTGGGLAIRFASGSRIYVQQGVAIGGGSSVDFGDSDIFVNGGFDSGSSGVTIGNGTLWIGNGGQVKWQGTNRKGNGTVIINQTITLGGGQKLLMGDGSHFFGGFNLGGGGSAKMGDGDFTAVAGIFIAGGSELAVGNGNYLIGPGSGNAAIKLSGSAIYLMGDGTFSANGDIDTAGGSRIAFGRTRNHYINGSLRIAGSAVFGAGRYTIAGGFTNGTGGTTWPYTSPLNGLTYGSDFSGYDMGVNVDRTRPCADRGCCEFRGADGGLANGY
;
A
#
# COMPACT_ATOMS: atom_id res chain seq x y z
N MET A 1 -76.88 -27.05 36.50
CA MET A 1 -78.17 -27.38 37.15
C MET A 1 -79.09 -28.04 36.13
N GLN A 2 -79.69 -29.17 36.54
CA GLN A 2 -80.97 -29.77 36.11
C GLN A 2 -81.28 -29.84 34.59
N LYS A 3 -81.24 -31.04 33.97
CA LYS A 3 -82.36 -32.01 33.83
C LYS A 3 -83.63 -31.40 33.21
N ILE A 4 -84.15 -32.07 32.16
CA ILE A 4 -85.43 -31.94 31.40
C ILE A 4 -85.03 -31.90 29.91
N PHE A 5 -85.39 -32.80 28.98
CA PHE A 5 -86.36 -33.88 28.98
C PHE A 5 -85.92 -34.98 27.97
N PRO A 6 -86.38 -36.23 28.16
CA PRO A 6 -85.94 -37.44 27.47
C PRO A 6 -86.98 -37.91 26.43
N HIS A 7 -86.80 -39.12 25.88
CA HIS A 7 -87.81 -39.91 25.17
C HIS A 7 -88.27 -39.43 23.79
N PHE A 8 -87.43 -39.60 22.76
CA PHE A 8 -87.94 -39.79 21.39
C PHE A 8 -87.20 -40.88 20.59
N PHE A 9 -86.12 -41.44 21.12
CA PHE A 9 -85.22 -42.33 20.35
C PHE A 9 -85.51 -43.84 20.46
N SER A 10 -86.51 -44.27 21.24
CA SER A 10 -86.72 -45.70 21.58
C SER A 10 -87.90 -46.39 20.88
N GLN A 11 -88.71 -45.68 20.09
CA GLN A 11 -89.81 -46.30 19.32
C GLN A 11 -89.72 -46.13 17.80
N LEU A 12 -88.61 -45.58 17.29
CA LEU A 12 -88.40 -45.38 15.85
C LEU A 12 -87.52 -46.47 15.21
N SER A 13 -87.33 -47.63 15.85
CA SER A 13 -86.37 -48.65 15.40
C SER A 13 -86.97 -49.89 14.73
N LEU A 14 -88.30 -50.00 14.59
CA LEU A 14 -88.92 -51.18 13.94
C LEU A 14 -89.94 -50.91 12.82
N SER A 15 -90.24 -49.64 12.47
CA SER A 15 -91.09 -49.33 11.28
C SER A 15 -90.32 -48.73 10.10
N LEU A 16 -89.04 -48.37 10.28
CA LEU A 16 -88.20 -47.76 9.23
C LEU A 16 -87.65 -48.76 8.19
N PHE A 17 -87.76 -50.08 8.44
CA PHE A 17 -87.25 -51.13 7.54
C PHE A 17 -88.25 -51.65 6.50
N ARG A 18 -89.48 -51.11 6.44
CA ARG A 18 -90.54 -51.65 5.57
C ARG A 18 -91.20 -50.65 4.61
N HIS A 19 -90.74 -49.40 4.58
CA HIS A 19 -91.20 -48.38 3.63
C HIS A 19 -90.03 -47.74 2.88
N LYS A 20 -89.86 -48.09 1.60
CA LYS A 20 -88.83 -47.53 0.71
C LYS A 20 -89.03 -46.05 0.34
N GLY A 21 -90.06 -45.38 0.89
CA GLY A 21 -90.36 -43.96 0.64
C GLY A 21 -90.08 -42.99 1.80
N GLY A 22 -89.77 -43.46 3.02
CA GLY A 22 -89.71 -42.60 4.22
C GLY A 22 -88.35 -42.48 4.92
N GLY A 23 -87.38 -43.37 4.66
CA GLY A 23 -86.06 -43.35 5.32
C GLY A 23 -85.15 -42.19 4.90
N VAL A 24 -85.34 -41.68 3.68
CA VAL A 24 -84.58 -40.54 3.15
C VAL A 24 -84.85 -39.25 3.95
N GLY A 25 -86.08 -39.04 4.40
CA GLY A 25 -86.45 -37.84 5.16
C GLY A 25 -85.81 -37.78 6.56
N VAL A 26 -85.66 -38.92 7.23
CA VAL A 26 -85.03 -38.99 8.57
C VAL A 26 -83.51 -38.81 8.48
N ILE A 27 -82.86 -39.44 7.50
CA ILE A 27 -81.43 -39.25 7.24
C ILE A 27 -81.15 -37.80 6.84
N ALA A 28 -81.96 -37.24 5.93
CA ALA A 28 -81.86 -35.83 5.53
C ALA A 28 -82.05 -34.88 6.72
N GLY A 29 -83.05 -35.12 7.57
CA GLY A 29 -83.33 -34.32 8.76
C GLY A 29 -82.23 -34.35 9.81
N LEU A 30 -81.52 -35.48 9.97
CA LEU A 30 -80.38 -35.60 10.89
C LEU A 30 -79.07 -35.07 10.28
N SER A 31 -78.90 -35.11 8.95
CA SER A 31 -77.73 -34.53 8.27
C SER A 31 -77.78 -33.02 8.12
N LEU A 32 -78.97 -32.43 8.10
CA LEU A 32 -79.17 -30.99 7.85
C LEU A 32 -78.43 -30.10 8.87
N PRO A 33 -78.48 -30.34 10.20
CA PRO A 33 -77.76 -29.51 11.17
C PRO A 33 -76.24 -29.63 11.05
N VAL A 34 -75.73 -30.80 10.66
CA VAL A 34 -74.28 -31.04 10.47
C VAL A 34 -73.78 -30.27 9.25
N VAL A 35 -74.51 -30.33 8.14
CA VAL A 35 -74.17 -29.59 6.91
C VAL A 35 -74.28 -28.08 7.13
N LEU A 36 -75.34 -27.61 7.80
CA LEU A 36 -75.51 -26.20 8.13
C LEU A 36 -74.47 -25.70 9.13
N GLY A 37 -74.09 -26.51 10.11
CA GLY A 37 -73.02 -26.20 11.06
C GLY A 37 -71.66 -26.08 10.39
N ALA A 38 -71.32 -27.03 9.50
CA ALA A 38 -70.06 -27.00 8.75
C ALA A 38 -70.00 -25.83 7.76
N ALA A 39 -71.08 -25.57 7.01
CA ALA A 39 -71.17 -24.43 6.11
C ALA A 39 -71.11 -23.09 6.86
N GLY A 40 -71.75 -23.02 8.03
CA GLY A 40 -71.74 -21.85 8.89
C GLY A 40 -70.37 -21.53 9.45
N LEU A 41 -69.66 -22.54 9.96
CA LEU A 41 -68.30 -22.39 10.43
C LEU A 41 -67.34 -21.99 9.30
N ALA A 42 -67.48 -22.59 8.12
CA ALA A 42 -66.66 -22.23 6.96
C ALA A 42 -66.84 -20.75 6.55
N PHE A 43 -68.07 -20.25 6.57
CA PHE A 43 -68.35 -18.84 6.30
C PHE A 43 -67.75 -17.91 7.37
N ASP A 44 -67.93 -18.24 8.65
CA ASP A 44 -67.41 -17.43 9.76
C ASP A 44 -65.87 -17.45 9.81
N ILE A 45 -65.22 -18.57 9.47
CA ILE A 45 -63.75 -18.65 9.33
C ILE A 45 -63.26 -17.77 8.17
N ASN A 46 -63.91 -17.82 7.00
CA ASN A 46 -63.49 -16.99 5.85
C ASN A 46 -63.54 -15.49 6.20
N ARG A 47 -64.59 -15.07 6.91
CA ARG A 47 -64.69 -13.70 7.43
C ARG A 47 -63.61 -13.39 8.48
N GLY A 48 -63.27 -14.37 9.33
CA GLY A 48 -62.16 -14.26 10.27
C GLY A 48 -60.80 -14.06 9.59
N LEU A 49 -60.54 -14.79 8.50
CA LEU A 49 -59.33 -14.67 7.70
C LEU A 49 -59.26 -13.32 6.97
N GLU A 50 -60.38 -12.82 6.44
CA GLU A 50 -60.45 -11.48 5.86
C GLU A 50 -60.13 -10.40 6.90
N GLN A 51 -60.71 -10.51 8.10
CA GLN A 51 -60.39 -9.63 9.22
C GLN A 51 -58.93 -9.74 9.65
N GLN A 52 -58.34 -10.96 9.62
CA GLN A 52 -56.93 -11.17 9.94
C GLN A 52 -56.02 -10.45 8.95
N ALA A 53 -56.32 -10.52 7.65
CA ALA A 53 -55.54 -9.81 6.63
C ALA A 53 -55.61 -8.28 6.80
N ALA A 54 -56.80 -7.74 7.12
CA ALA A 54 -56.95 -6.32 7.43
C ALA A 54 -56.17 -5.91 8.70
N ASN A 55 -56.28 -6.70 9.77
CA ASN A 55 -55.55 -6.47 11.02
C ASN A 55 -54.04 -6.57 10.85
N GLN A 56 -53.54 -7.45 9.99
CA GLN A 56 -52.10 -7.60 9.75
C GLN A 56 -51.52 -6.36 9.08
N ARG A 57 -52.17 -5.87 8.01
CA ARG A 57 -51.75 -4.64 7.32
C ARG A 57 -51.71 -3.44 8.27
N ALA A 58 -52.72 -3.30 9.13
CA ALA A 58 -52.77 -2.24 10.13
C ALA A 58 -51.70 -2.43 11.22
N ALA A 59 -51.42 -3.66 11.66
CA ALA A 59 -50.37 -3.95 12.63
C ALA A 59 -48.97 -3.64 12.08
N ASP A 60 -48.69 -3.95 10.81
CA ASP A 60 -47.40 -3.66 10.17
C ASP A 60 -47.14 -2.15 10.08
N MET A 61 -48.13 -1.39 9.61
CA MET A 61 -48.06 0.07 9.55
C MET A 61 -47.94 0.68 10.94
N ALA A 62 -48.68 0.15 11.91
CA ALA A 62 -48.66 0.63 13.29
C ALA A 62 -47.33 0.33 14.00
N ALA A 63 -46.72 -0.84 13.76
CA ALA A 63 -45.41 -1.18 14.29
C ALA A 63 -44.34 -0.23 13.77
N LEU A 64 -44.31 0.03 12.47
CA LEU A 64 -43.36 0.97 11.87
C LEU A 64 -43.58 2.39 12.40
N GLY A 65 -44.81 2.90 12.39
CA GLY A 65 -45.09 4.26 12.85
C GLY A 65 -44.83 4.47 14.35
N ALA A 66 -45.16 3.47 15.19
CA ALA A 66 -44.83 3.51 16.61
C ALA A 66 -43.31 3.47 16.83
N ALA A 67 -42.56 2.68 16.07
CA ALA A 67 -41.09 2.67 16.10
C ALA A 67 -40.49 4.03 15.70
N MET A 68 -41.02 4.68 14.67
CA MET A 68 -40.58 6.02 14.26
C MET A 68 -40.87 7.07 15.35
N ALA A 69 -42.05 7.03 15.97
CA ALA A 69 -42.41 7.95 17.05
C ALA A 69 -41.54 7.73 18.31
N PHE A 70 -41.25 6.46 18.64
CA PHE A 70 -40.34 6.10 19.72
C PHE A 70 -38.93 6.60 19.46
N LYS A 71 -38.40 6.41 18.24
CA LYS A 71 -37.09 6.93 17.85
C LYS A 71 -37.01 8.47 17.96
N ALA A 72 -38.10 9.19 17.70
CA ALA A 72 -38.13 10.65 17.77
C ALA A 72 -38.24 11.21 19.20
N ASN A 73 -38.87 10.47 20.14
CA ASN A 73 -39.21 10.98 21.47
C ASN A 73 -38.55 10.22 22.63
N SER A 74 -37.87 9.10 22.34
CA SER A 74 -37.23 8.20 23.31
C SER A 74 -38.12 7.81 24.50
N SER A 75 -39.42 7.61 24.26
CA SER A 75 -40.42 7.38 25.31
C SER A 75 -41.39 6.28 24.92
N GLU A 76 -41.52 5.26 25.77
CA GLU A 76 -42.51 4.19 25.56
C GLU A 76 -43.95 4.68 25.62
N ALA A 77 -44.20 5.81 26.30
CA ALA A 77 -45.54 6.38 26.43
C ALA A 77 -46.14 6.81 25.09
N VAL A 78 -45.31 7.02 24.04
CA VAL A 78 -45.80 7.38 22.70
C VAL A 78 -46.17 6.19 21.83
N LEU A 79 -45.80 4.96 22.21
CA LEU A 79 -45.97 3.76 21.39
C LEU A 79 -47.45 3.42 21.17
N GLU A 80 -48.20 3.23 22.26
CA GLU A 80 -49.59 2.78 22.20
C GLU A 80 -50.55 3.83 21.60
N PRO A 81 -50.45 5.13 21.94
CA PRO A 81 -51.25 6.16 21.27
C PRO A 81 -51.00 6.22 19.76
N THR A 82 -49.73 6.21 19.33
CA THR A 82 -49.37 6.25 17.90
C THR A 82 -49.88 5.03 17.15
N ALA A 83 -49.72 3.83 17.73
CA ALA A 83 -50.23 2.60 17.14
C ALA A 83 -51.76 2.62 17.01
N LYS A 84 -52.48 3.15 18.02
CA LYS A 84 -53.95 3.29 17.97
C LYS A 84 -54.42 4.23 16.86
N ASP A 85 -53.74 5.36 16.68
CA ASP A 85 -54.09 6.33 15.63
C ASP A 85 -53.89 5.75 14.23
N ILE A 86 -52.80 5.01 14.02
CA ILE A 86 -52.54 4.33 12.74
C ILE A 86 -53.56 3.22 12.48
N VAL A 87 -53.92 2.42 13.48
CA VAL A 87 -54.95 1.36 13.34
C VAL A 87 -56.32 1.97 13.00
N ARG A 88 -56.68 3.11 13.62
CA ARG A 88 -57.90 3.86 13.29
C ARG A 88 -57.86 4.45 11.88
N ALA A 89 -56.71 5.01 11.47
CA ALA A 89 -56.52 5.56 10.13
C ALA A 89 -56.63 4.47 9.03
N ASN A 90 -56.31 3.22 9.36
CA ASN A 90 -56.50 2.05 8.49
C ASN A 90 -57.94 1.50 8.51
N GLY A 91 -58.90 2.23 9.06
CA GLY A 91 -60.33 1.88 9.02
C GLY A 91 -60.76 0.84 10.04
N ILE A 92 -59.89 0.45 10.99
CA ILE A 92 -60.22 -0.54 12.02
C ILE A 92 -60.68 0.17 13.30
N ALA A 93 -62.00 0.33 13.44
CA ALA A 93 -62.62 0.89 14.63
C ALA A 93 -62.87 -0.20 15.71
N GLY A 94 -62.72 0.16 16.98
CA GLY A 94 -63.03 -0.73 18.11
C GLY A 94 -62.05 -1.88 18.34
N ALA A 95 -60.86 -1.84 17.71
CA ALA A 95 -59.77 -2.78 18.00
C ALA A 95 -59.10 -2.48 19.35
N THR A 96 -58.71 -3.53 20.05
CA THR A 96 -57.75 -3.42 21.16
C THR A 96 -56.34 -3.43 20.56
N VAL A 97 -55.59 -2.35 20.78
CA VAL A 97 -54.21 -2.17 20.28
C VAL A 97 -53.27 -2.07 21.46
N ARG A 98 -52.19 -2.85 21.43
CA ARG A 98 -51.11 -2.81 22.43
C ARG A 98 -49.77 -2.69 21.72
N ALA A 99 -48.94 -1.76 22.15
CA ALA A 99 -47.61 -1.52 21.59
C ALA A 99 -46.56 -1.48 22.70
N THR A 100 -45.48 -2.25 22.58
CA THR A 100 -44.41 -2.34 23.58
C THR A 100 -43.05 -2.50 22.90
N VAL A 101 -41.97 -2.06 23.56
CA VAL A 101 -40.61 -2.46 23.17
C VAL A 101 -40.41 -3.94 23.48
N HIS A 102 -39.65 -4.62 22.62
CA HIS A 102 -39.28 -6.00 22.75
C HIS A 102 -37.81 -6.17 22.40
N ASP A 103 -37.03 -6.66 23.36
CA ASP A 103 -35.61 -6.96 23.18
C ASP A 103 -35.41 -8.34 22.53
N ASP A 104 -34.21 -8.59 22.04
CA ASP A 104 -33.77 -9.86 21.45
C ASP A 104 -34.63 -10.34 20.26
N PHE A 105 -35.12 -9.41 19.43
CA PHE A 105 -35.88 -9.75 18.23
C PHE A 105 -35.57 -8.80 17.05
N PRO A 106 -35.25 -9.33 15.85
CA PRO A 106 -35.21 -10.75 15.48
C PRO A 106 -33.96 -11.51 15.98
N SER A 107 -32.89 -10.80 16.36
CA SER A 107 -31.64 -11.38 16.87
C SER A 107 -31.37 -10.95 18.32
N ALA A 108 -30.55 -11.70 19.05
CA ALA A 108 -30.10 -11.31 20.39
C ALA A 108 -29.40 -9.95 20.34
N GLY A 109 -29.80 -9.02 21.23
CA GLY A 109 -29.31 -7.64 21.26
C GLY A 109 -30.08 -6.63 20.39
N ASP A 110 -31.03 -7.07 19.56
CA ASP A 110 -31.88 -6.17 18.78
C ASP A 110 -33.06 -5.66 19.62
N GLN A 111 -33.33 -4.35 19.54
CA GLN A 111 -34.60 -3.79 20.03
C GLN A 111 -35.60 -3.65 18.89
N SER A 112 -36.85 -4.02 19.15
CA SER A 112 -37.95 -3.87 18.22
C SER A 112 -39.19 -3.34 18.92
N VAL A 113 -40.08 -2.69 18.17
CA VAL A 113 -41.43 -2.35 18.66
C VAL A 113 -42.39 -3.43 18.20
N ARG A 114 -43.03 -4.10 19.15
CA ARG A 114 -44.10 -5.07 18.90
C ARG A 114 -45.45 -4.37 18.98
N VAL A 115 -46.27 -4.49 17.94
CA VAL A 115 -47.67 -4.06 17.95
C VAL A 115 -48.59 -5.26 17.80
N THR A 116 -49.58 -5.36 18.68
CA THR A 116 -50.63 -6.37 18.66
C THR A 116 -51.98 -5.70 18.41
N VAL A 117 -52.69 -6.13 17.37
CA VAL A 117 -54.03 -5.65 17.01
C VAL A 117 -55.04 -6.78 17.20
N THR A 118 -56.08 -6.54 18.00
CA THR A 118 -57.13 -7.53 18.28
C THR A 118 -58.51 -6.95 17.95
N THR A 119 -59.25 -7.63 17.07
CA THR A 119 -60.64 -7.27 16.72
C THR A 119 -61.60 -8.40 17.06
N GLN A 120 -62.88 -8.08 17.25
CA GLN A 120 -63.93 -9.07 17.51
C GLN A 120 -64.81 -9.26 16.26
N ALA A 121 -64.74 -10.42 15.62
CA ALA A 121 -65.59 -10.78 14.49
C ALA A 121 -66.86 -11.51 14.98
N PRO A 122 -68.05 -11.24 14.42
CA PRO A 122 -69.28 -11.92 14.83
C PRO A 122 -69.37 -13.34 14.25
N TYR A 123 -69.96 -14.27 15.00
CA TYR A 123 -70.46 -15.52 14.43
C TYR A 123 -71.83 -15.26 13.78
N THR A 124 -71.98 -15.58 12.51
CA THR A 124 -73.19 -15.29 11.73
C THR A 124 -74.07 -16.52 11.57
N LEU A 125 -73.56 -17.59 10.99
CA LEU A 125 -74.28 -18.85 10.84
C LEU A 125 -73.96 -19.83 11.97
N ALA A 126 -72.74 -19.80 12.53
CA ALA A 126 -72.35 -20.74 13.57
C ALA A 126 -73.10 -20.50 14.91
N LYS A 127 -73.72 -19.33 15.07
CA LYS A 127 -74.66 -19.03 16.17
C LYS A 127 -75.89 -19.96 16.15
N VAL A 128 -76.34 -20.41 14.98
CA VAL A 128 -77.51 -21.30 14.82
C VAL A 128 -77.26 -22.67 15.45
N VAL A 129 -76.00 -23.09 15.54
CA VAL A 129 -75.58 -24.36 16.17
C VAL A 129 -75.03 -24.18 17.60
N GLY A 130 -75.28 -23.01 18.22
CA GLY A 130 -74.98 -22.75 19.63
C GLY A 130 -73.59 -22.18 19.93
N MET A 131 -72.84 -21.72 18.93
CA MET A 131 -71.61 -20.93 19.18
C MET A 131 -71.98 -19.54 19.73
N GLY A 132 -71.05 -18.90 20.45
CA GLY A 132 -71.26 -17.58 21.06
C GLY A 132 -71.47 -16.46 20.03
N ASP A 133 -71.53 -15.21 20.47
CA ASP A 133 -71.84 -14.08 19.57
C ASP A 133 -70.64 -13.59 18.74
N ARG A 134 -69.40 -13.73 19.24
CA ARG A 134 -68.18 -13.20 18.62
C ARG A 134 -66.95 -14.07 18.88
N PHE A 135 -65.93 -13.92 18.06
CA PHE A 135 -64.59 -14.47 18.26
C PHE A 135 -63.50 -13.42 18.03
N SER A 136 -62.36 -13.58 18.71
CA SER A 136 -61.22 -12.68 18.61
C SER A 136 -60.30 -13.05 17.45
N VAL A 137 -59.94 -12.07 16.64
CA VAL A 137 -58.91 -12.16 15.60
C VAL A 137 -57.73 -11.30 16.03
N GLN A 138 -56.58 -11.92 16.29
CA GLN A 138 -55.38 -11.26 16.77
C GLN A 138 -54.26 -11.34 15.73
N THR A 139 -53.56 -10.24 15.51
CA THR A 139 -52.35 -10.15 14.68
C THR A 139 -51.24 -9.44 15.42
N GLN A 140 -49.99 -9.74 15.06
CA GLN A 140 -48.80 -9.15 15.64
C GLN A 140 -47.83 -8.72 14.53
N SER A 141 -47.14 -7.61 14.76
CA SER A 141 -46.07 -7.13 13.89
C SER A 141 -44.94 -6.51 14.70
N PHE A 142 -43.74 -6.50 14.11
CA PHE A 142 -42.50 -6.01 14.71
C PHE A 142 -41.81 -5.04 13.78
N ALA A 143 -41.33 -3.93 14.32
CA ALA A 143 -40.45 -3.00 13.62
C ALA A 143 -39.11 -2.90 14.36
N SER A 144 -38.00 -3.22 13.69
CA SER A 144 -36.66 -3.11 14.28
C SER A 144 -36.27 -1.65 14.50
N LEU A 145 -35.66 -1.36 15.65
CA LEU A 145 -35.12 -0.04 16.00
C LEU A 145 -33.64 0.12 15.64
N THR A 146 -33.02 -0.89 15.01
CA THR A 146 -31.59 -0.89 14.71
C THR A 146 -31.23 0.13 13.61
N THR A 147 -30.86 1.34 14.00
CA THR A 147 -29.91 2.15 13.23
C THR A 147 -28.51 1.81 13.73
N GLN A 148 -27.67 1.28 12.84
CA GLN A 148 -26.25 1.08 13.09
C GLN A 148 -25.68 2.32 13.78
N ALA A 149 -25.17 2.17 15.01
CA ALA A 149 -24.54 3.28 15.69
C ALA A 149 -23.40 3.78 14.80
N PRO A 150 -23.26 5.09 14.56
CA PRO A 150 -22.13 5.62 13.81
C PRO A 150 -20.83 5.13 14.47
N TYR A 151 -19.83 4.83 13.65
CA TYR A 151 -18.48 4.51 14.09
C TYR A 151 -17.54 5.60 13.58
N ALA A 152 -16.38 5.75 14.21
CA ALA A 152 -15.38 6.72 13.77
C ALA A 152 -14.86 6.34 12.37
N PRO A 153 -14.53 7.32 11.51
CA PRO A 153 -13.86 7.05 10.23
C PRO A 153 -12.60 6.20 10.41
N PRO A 154 -12.30 5.27 9.50
CA PRO A 154 -11.14 4.39 9.66
C PRO A 154 -9.83 5.12 9.38
N CYS A 155 -8.87 5.02 10.30
CA CYS A 155 -7.46 5.33 10.02
C CYS A 155 -6.77 4.17 9.29
N PHE A 156 -7.20 2.95 9.58
CA PHE A 156 -6.74 1.74 8.94
C PHE A 156 -7.95 1.03 8.35
N LEU A 157 -7.93 0.75 7.05
CA LEU A 157 -8.93 -0.04 6.37
C LEU A 157 -8.25 -1.14 5.54
N ALA A 158 -8.38 -2.39 5.97
CA ALA A 158 -7.94 -3.54 5.18
C ALA A 158 -9.09 -4.05 4.32
N LEU A 159 -8.90 -4.06 2.99
CA LEU A 159 -9.92 -4.50 2.04
C LEU A 159 -9.93 -6.01 1.78
N SER A 160 -8.91 -6.74 2.25
CA SER A 160 -8.85 -8.19 2.14
C SER A 160 -9.99 -8.84 2.92
N SER A 161 -10.66 -9.82 2.32
CA SER A 161 -11.67 -10.66 2.98
C SER A 161 -11.06 -11.88 3.70
N ALA A 162 -9.73 -11.98 3.75
CA ALA A 162 -9.02 -13.08 4.38
C ALA A 162 -9.11 -13.04 5.91
N SER A 163 -8.78 -14.14 6.56
CA SER A 163 -8.74 -14.24 8.03
C SER A 163 -7.63 -13.41 8.66
N ASP A 164 -6.64 -12.95 7.90
CA ASP A 164 -5.48 -12.20 8.37
C ASP A 164 -5.44 -10.76 7.83
N ALA A 165 -6.59 -10.23 7.42
CA ALA A 165 -6.73 -8.90 6.82
C ALA A 165 -6.03 -7.79 7.61
N ILE A 166 -6.15 -7.80 8.96
CA ILE A 166 -5.24 -7.08 9.84
C ILE A 166 -4.68 -8.07 10.85
N THR A 167 -3.35 -8.22 10.89
CA THR A 167 -2.67 -9.06 11.88
C THR A 167 -1.52 -8.30 12.52
N VAL A 168 -1.50 -8.23 13.84
CA VAL A 168 -0.37 -7.68 14.62
C VAL A 168 0.33 -8.84 15.33
N THR A 169 1.66 -8.93 15.24
CA THR A 169 2.44 -10.04 15.84
C THR A 169 3.65 -9.54 16.61
N GLY A 170 4.09 -10.29 17.63
CA GLY A 170 5.36 -10.04 18.33
C GLY A 170 5.32 -8.79 19.21
N GLY A 171 6.31 -7.91 19.09
CA GLY A 171 6.42 -6.67 19.86
C GLY A 171 5.63 -5.48 19.29
N ALA A 172 4.90 -5.67 18.19
CA ALA A 172 4.23 -4.58 17.47
C ALA A 172 2.92 -4.14 18.14
N SER A 173 2.55 -2.89 17.88
CA SER A 173 1.30 -2.25 18.34
C SER A 173 0.69 -1.40 17.23
N ILE A 174 -0.64 -1.35 17.16
CA ILE A 174 -1.38 -0.31 16.44
C ILE A 174 -2.08 0.56 17.47
N ASP A 175 -1.88 1.87 17.39
CA ASP A 175 -2.42 2.83 18.35
C ASP A 175 -3.03 4.04 17.64
N ALA A 176 -4.36 4.03 17.53
CA ALA A 176 -5.18 4.96 16.75
C ALA A 176 -6.46 5.34 17.53
N PRO A 177 -6.35 5.95 18.73
CA PRO A 177 -7.46 6.08 19.68
C PRO A 177 -8.61 6.96 19.21
N ASP A 178 -8.40 7.83 18.21
CA ASP A 178 -9.38 8.80 17.72
C ASP A 178 -10.17 8.33 16.47
N CYS A 179 -9.87 7.14 15.94
CA CYS A 179 -10.43 6.64 14.69
C CYS A 179 -10.61 5.12 14.71
N SER A 180 -11.29 4.57 13.70
CA SER A 180 -11.50 3.13 13.63
C SER A 180 -10.33 2.38 12.99
N ILE A 181 -10.14 1.14 13.45
CA ILE A 181 -9.29 0.13 12.83
C ILE A 181 -10.25 -0.90 12.23
N ALA A 182 -10.38 -0.87 10.90
CA ALA A 182 -11.40 -1.61 10.19
C ALA A 182 -10.78 -2.61 9.19
N ALA A 183 -11.37 -3.79 9.07
CA ALA A 183 -11.03 -4.78 8.06
C ALA A 183 -12.30 -5.36 7.46
N VAL A 184 -12.32 -5.60 6.15
CA VAL A 184 -13.41 -6.35 5.49
C VAL A 184 -13.42 -7.79 6.00
N GLY A 185 -12.25 -8.43 6.05
CA GLY A 185 -12.01 -9.74 6.67
C GLY A 185 -11.75 -9.63 8.19
N SER A 186 -10.99 -10.57 8.75
CA SER A 186 -10.80 -10.66 10.20
C SER A 186 -9.67 -9.78 10.73
N VAL A 187 -9.78 -9.38 12.01
CA VAL A 187 -8.74 -8.65 12.76
C VAL A 187 -8.13 -9.57 13.82
N GLN A 188 -6.81 -9.78 13.77
CA GLN A 188 -6.08 -10.64 14.70
C GLN A 188 -5.03 -9.86 15.49
N ASN A 189 -5.12 -9.91 16.81
CA ASN A 189 -4.07 -9.42 17.70
C ASN A 189 -3.27 -10.57 18.31
N LYS A 190 -2.03 -10.70 17.87
CA LYS A 190 -0.97 -11.57 18.42
C LYS A 190 0.24 -10.74 18.88
N GLY A 191 0.08 -9.42 18.97
CA GLY A 191 1.12 -8.45 19.33
C GLY A 191 0.85 -7.82 20.70
N GLN A 192 1.43 -6.65 20.96
CA GLN A 192 1.30 -5.97 22.25
C GLN A 192 -0.07 -5.27 22.39
N LEU A 193 -0.52 -4.55 21.35
CA LEU A 193 -1.70 -3.69 21.44
C LEU A 193 -2.36 -3.48 20.08
N ILE A 194 -3.69 -3.49 20.06
CA ILE A 194 -4.49 -2.77 19.07
C ILE A 194 -5.43 -1.84 19.84
N ARG A 195 -5.24 -0.53 19.67
CA ARG A 195 -6.09 0.51 20.26
C ARG A 195 -6.72 1.34 19.15
N GLY A 196 -8.04 1.36 19.10
CA GLY A 196 -8.83 2.19 18.18
C GLY A 196 -9.96 2.89 18.94
N HIS A 197 -10.60 3.90 18.34
CA HIS A 197 -11.92 4.33 18.83
C HIS A 197 -12.94 3.20 18.63
N ASP A 198 -12.95 2.61 17.43
CA ASP A 198 -13.68 1.38 17.12
C ASP A 198 -12.73 0.36 16.49
N ILE A 199 -12.96 -0.92 16.73
CA ILE A 199 -12.31 -2.01 15.99
C ILE A 199 -13.40 -2.80 15.29
N ILE A 200 -13.30 -2.91 13.96
CA ILE A 200 -14.36 -3.40 13.09
C ILE A 200 -13.82 -4.51 12.21
N SER A 201 -14.47 -5.66 12.28
CA SER A 201 -14.36 -6.76 11.34
C SER A 201 -15.67 -6.84 10.57
N GLY A 202 -15.65 -6.39 9.31
CA GLY A 202 -16.84 -6.14 8.51
C GLY A 202 -17.63 -7.42 8.21
N SER A 203 -16.92 -8.49 7.89
CA SER A 203 -17.49 -9.82 7.59
C SER A 203 -16.83 -10.98 8.33
N GLY A 204 -15.71 -10.74 9.04
CA GLY A 204 -14.89 -11.78 9.65
C GLY A 204 -14.97 -11.85 11.17
N ASP A 205 -13.96 -12.48 11.74
CA ASP A 205 -13.75 -12.65 13.19
C ASP A 205 -12.96 -11.48 13.78
N ILE A 206 -13.00 -11.36 15.12
CA ILE A 206 -11.99 -10.65 15.90
C ILE A 206 -11.33 -11.65 16.85
N VAL A 207 -10.01 -11.81 16.73
CA VAL A 207 -9.23 -12.77 17.51
C VAL A 207 -8.15 -12.04 18.31
N VAL A 208 -8.02 -12.39 19.60
CA VAL A 208 -7.04 -11.81 20.52
C VAL A 208 -6.25 -12.93 21.19
N ASP A 209 -5.18 -13.38 20.55
CA ASP A 209 -4.33 -14.44 21.10
C ASP A 209 -3.37 -13.91 22.18
N TYR A 210 -2.90 -12.67 22.03
CA TYR A 210 -1.95 -12.03 22.94
C TYR A 210 -2.14 -10.50 22.97
N GLY A 211 -1.66 -9.86 24.03
CA GLY A 211 -1.72 -8.41 24.21
C GLY A 211 -3.13 -7.87 24.54
N THR A 212 -3.34 -6.60 24.23
CA THR A 212 -4.54 -5.84 24.60
C THR A 212 -5.33 -5.39 23.38
N LEU A 213 -6.66 -5.54 23.40
CA LEU A 213 -7.56 -4.73 22.57
C LEU A 213 -8.15 -3.60 23.41
N SER A 214 -8.16 -2.39 22.87
CA SER A 214 -8.80 -1.23 23.51
C SER A 214 -9.64 -0.48 22.49
N ALA A 215 -10.94 -0.38 22.72
CA ALA A 215 -11.88 0.32 21.86
C ALA A 215 -13.16 0.71 22.61
N GLU A 216 -13.86 1.72 22.10
CA GLU A 216 -15.20 2.09 22.53
C GLU A 216 -16.26 1.15 21.95
N SER A 217 -16.02 0.59 20.76
CA SER A 217 -16.80 -0.55 20.27
C SER A 217 -15.96 -1.58 19.51
N LEU A 218 -16.31 -2.85 19.70
CA LEU A 218 -15.87 -3.97 18.88
C LEU A 218 -17.04 -4.45 18.03
N ARG A 219 -16.87 -4.51 16.72
CA ARG A 219 -17.89 -4.99 15.78
C ARG A 219 -17.33 -6.13 14.96
N PHE A 220 -18.02 -7.26 14.92
CA PHE A 220 -17.59 -8.45 14.18
C PHE A 220 -18.81 -9.16 13.62
N ALA A 221 -18.69 -9.80 12.45
CA ALA A 221 -19.78 -10.58 11.86
C ALA A 221 -19.66 -12.09 12.13
N GLY A 222 -18.42 -12.56 12.29
CA GLY A 222 -18.11 -13.94 12.63
C GLY A 222 -18.15 -14.16 14.14
N SER A 223 -17.00 -14.47 14.70
CA SER A 223 -16.80 -14.78 16.10
C SER A 223 -15.82 -13.82 16.76
N PHE A 224 -16.01 -13.62 18.07
CA PHE A 224 -15.00 -13.04 18.94
C PHE A 224 -14.32 -14.15 19.72
N SER A 225 -12.99 -14.24 19.63
CA SER A 225 -12.20 -15.25 20.33
C SER A 225 -11.08 -14.60 21.14
N ALA A 226 -11.02 -14.95 22.42
CA ALA A 226 -9.91 -14.61 23.31
C ALA A 226 -9.65 -15.81 24.24
N PRO A 227 -8.38 -16.20 24.49
CA PRO A 227 -8.06 -17.22 25.49
C PRO A 227 -8.63 -16.86 26.87
N SER A 228 -9.01 -17.86 27.65
CA SER A 228 -9.61 -17.66 28.98
C SER A 228 -8.74 -16.87 29.96
N TRP A 229 -7.43 -16.85 29.74
CA TRP A 229 -6.46 -16.08 30.53
C TRP A 229 -6.32 -14.62 30.07
N ASN A 230 -6.78 -14.27 28.86
CA ASN A 230 -6.63 -12.93 28.30
C ASN A 230 -7.92 -12.10 28.50
N GLY A 231 -7.97 -11.37 29.61
CA GLY A 231 -9.05 -10.43 29.93
C GLY A 231 -8.83 -9.01 29.39
N ASN A 232 -7.73 -8.73 28.68
CA ASN A 232 -7.36 -7.39 28.23
C ASN A 232 -8.11 -6.99 26.95
N VAL A 233 -9.43 -7.04 27.02
CA VAL A 233 -10.34 -6.80 25.90
C VAL A 233 -11.49 -5.90 26.38
N PRO A 234 -12.11 -5.11 25.49
CA PRO A 234 -13.25 -4.27 25.87
C PRO A 234 -14.35 -5.08 26.56
N PRO A 235 -15.07 -4.53 27.54
CA PRO A 235 -16.22 -5.18 28.19
C PRO A 235 -17.27 -5.74 27.21
N ALA A 236 -18.04 -6.73 27.64
CA ALA A 236 -18.97 -7.46 26.78
C ALA A 236 -20.07 -6.56 26.17
N ASP A 237 -20.51 -5.52 26.86
CA ASP A 237 -21.46 -4.51 26.38
C ASP A 237 -20.92 -3.66 25.21
N LYS A 238 -19.60 -3.59 25.05
CA LYS A 238 -18.94 -2.92 23.91
C LYS A 238 -18.74 -3.86 22.71
N ARG A 239 -19.08 -5.15 22.83
CA ARG A 239 -18.90 -6.17 21.80
C ARG A 239 -20.20 -6.43 21.05
N LYS A 240 -20.21 -6.13 19.75
CA LYS A 240 -21.38 -6.23 18.88
C LYS A 240 -21.12 -7.28 17.82
N ASN A 241 -21.87 -8.37 17.85
CA ASN A 241 -21.89 -9.34 16.76
C ASN A 241 -22.80 -8.82 15.64
N GLN A 242 -22.27 -7.93 14.81
CA GLN A 242 -22.98 -7.23 13.76
C GLN A 242 -22.05 -7.01 12.56
N ALA A 243 -22.48 -7.47 11.38
CA ALA A 243 -21.80 -7.17 10.13
C ALA A 243 -21.77 -5.66 9.86
N THR A 244 -20.62 -5.18 9.38
CA THR A 244 -20.42 -3.77 9.03
C THR A 244 -19.97 -3.69 7.59
N GLU A 245 -20.78 -3.05 6.74
CA GLU A 245 -20.38 -2.78 5.36
C GLU A 245 -19.25 -1.75 5.35
N LEU A 246 -18.12 -2.13 4.76
CA LEU A 246 -16.96 -1.28 4.60
C LEU A 246 -16.70 -1.12 3.11
N VAL A 247 -16.72 0.12 2.64
CA VAL A 247 -16.48 0.47 1.24
C VAL A 247 -15.05 0.95 1.12
N ASP A 248 -14.36 0.58 0.04
CA ASP A 248 -13.06 1.14 -0.31
C ASP A 248 -13.24 2.64 -0.67
N PRO A 249 -12.73 3.58 0.14
CA PRO A 249 -12.86 5.01 -0.16
C PRO A 249 -12.04 5.40 -1.40
N TRP A 250 -11.21 4.49 -1.93
CA TRP A 250 -10.35 4.70 -3.08
C TRP A 250 -10.78 3.93 -4.35
N ALA A 251 -11.90 3.20 -4.34
CA ALA A 251 -12.30 2.30 -5.43
C ALA A 251 -12.28 2.97 -6.82
N ASP A 252 -12.79 4.21 -6.90
CA ASP A 252 -12.89 5.01 -8.13
C ASP A 252 -12.00 6.25 -8.09
N ASN A 253 -10.95 6.25 -7.25
CA ASN A 253 -10.07 7.40 -7.11
C ASN A 253 -9.13 7.51 -8.32
N ALA A 254 -9.33 8.54 -9.14
CA ALA A 254 -8.54 8.80 -10.34
C ALA A 254 -7.04 9.00 -10.02
N ASP A 255 -6.71 9.68 -8.92
CA ASP A 255 -5.31 9.90 -8.52
C ASP A 255 -4.61 8.57 -8.21
N LEU A 256 -5.31 7.63 -7.58
CA LEU A 256 -4.80 6.28 -7.32
C LEU A 256 -4.66 5.46 -8.61
N ALA A 257 -5.62 5.57 -9.55
CA ALA A 257 -5.52 4.90 -10.84
C ALA A 257 -4.33 5.42 -11.67
N ASP A 258 -4.14 6.74 -11.69
CA ASP A 258 -3.00 7.39 -12.33
C ASP A 258 -1.68 6.96 -11.69
N ALA A 259 -1.62 6.96 -10.35
CA ALA A 259 -0.43 6.54 -9.62
C ALA A 259 -0.08 5.06 -9.87
N ARG A 260 -1.08 4.17 -9.92
CA ARG A 260 -0.91 2.76 -10.31
C ARG A 260 -0.39 2.59 -11.73
N SER A 261 -0.78 3.44 -12.66
CA SER A 261 -0.31 3.39 -14.05
C SER A 261 1.19 3.69 -14.20
N GLU A 262 1.78 4.33 -13.19
CA GLU A 262 3.20 4.64 -13.16
C GLU A 262 4.06 3.45 -12.70
N LEU A 263 3.47 2.42 -12.09
CA LEU A 263 4.20 1.24 -11.61
C LEU A 263 4.86 0.47 -12.77
N GLY A 264 6.18 0.30 -12.68
CA GLY A 264 6.98 -0.35 -13.71
C GLY A 264 7.48 0.61 -14.80
N ASN A 265 7.08 1.88 -14.77
CA ASN A 265 7.70 2.89 -15.62
C ASN A 265 9.14 3.14 -15.17
N TYR A 266 10.02 3.32 -16.15
CA TYR A 266 11.39 3.75 -15.97
C TYR A 266 11.87 4.42 -17.27
N THR A 267 12.84 5.32 -17.15
CA THR A 267 13.48 5.95 -18.30
C THR A 267 14.48 4.97 -18.92
N SER A 268 14.37 4.73 -20.22
CA SER A 268 15.29 3.88 -20.97
C SER A 268 16.72 4.38 -20.86
N ILE A 269 17.65 3.46 -20.65
CA ILE A 269 19.05 3.80 -20.40
C ILE A 269 19.80 3.85 -21.73
N PRO A 270 20.46 4.96 -22.06
CA PRO A 270 21.21 5.06 -23.30
C PRO A 270 22.42 4.11 -23.28
N GLY A 271 22.62 3.39 -24.38
CA GLY A 271 23.84 2.61 -24.59
C GLY A 271 25.06 3.53 -24.74
N LEU A 272 26.22 3.07 -24.27
CA LEU A 272 27.47 3.82 -24.42
C LEU A 272 28.25 3.32 -25.65
N SER A 273 28.83 4.26 -26.38
CA SER A 273 29.67 4.00 -27.55
C SER A 273 31.13 4.32 -27.26
N ASN A 274 32.03 3.74 -28.06
CA ASN A 274 33.44 4.07 -28.03
C ASN A 274 33.70 5.40 -28.77
N PRO A 275 34.72 6.18 -28.36
CA PRO A 275 35.09 7.38 -29.08
C PRO A 275 35.60 7.04 -30.49
N ASP A 276 35.24 7.86 -31.48
CA ASP A 276 35.83 7.76 -32.81
C ASP A 276 37.25 8.34 -32.82
N THR A 277 38.24 7.45 -32.75
CA THR A 277 39.67 7.79 -32.88
C THR A 277 40.21 7.57 -34.29
N SER A 278 39.35 7.25 -35.26
CA SER A 278 39.75 7.01 -36.67
C SER A 278 40.09 8.30 -37.41
N VAL A 279 39.66 9.45 -36.88
CA VAL A 279 40.07 10.80 -37.32
C VAL A 279 41.59 10.98 -37.39
N CYS A 280 42.36 10.15 -36.69
CA CYS A 280 43.81 10.15 -36.69
C CYS A 280 44.39 9.04 -37.59
N SER A 281 44.59 9.35 -38.88
CA SER A 281 45.36 8.48 -39.78
C SER A 281 46.86 8.58 -39.51
N GLY A 282 47.53 7.45 -39.27
CA GLY A 282 49.00 7.42 -39.09
C GLY A 282 49.50 7.65 -37.66
N ALA A 283 48.64 7.44 -36.66
CA ALA A 283 48.98 7.57 -35.24
C ALA A 283 50.25 6.80 -34.85
N LYS A 284 51.05 7.37 -33.95
CA LYS A 284 52.35 6.82 -33.51
C LYS A 284 52.35 6.54 -32.02
N ASP A 285 53.21 5.62 -31.58
CA ASP A 285 53.38 5.34 -30.16
C ASP A 285 54.11 6.49 -29.46
N TYR A 286 53.58 6.91 -28.32
CA TYR A 286 54.17 7.90 -27.44
C TYR A 286 54.68 7.18 -26.20
N ALA A 287 55.91 6.68 -26.26
CA ALA A 287 56.64 6.14 -25.12
C ALA A 287 57.41 7.27 -24.42
N LEU A 288 56.79 7.86 -23.40
CA LEU A 288 57.33 8.94 -22.59
C LEU A 288 58.20 8.34 -21.48
N ASP A 289 59.46 8.05 -21.80
CA ASP A 289 60.43 7.43 -20.89
C ASP A 289 61.63 8.33 -20.58
N TRP A 290 62.51 7.90 -19.66
CA TRP A 290 63.75 8.62 -19.29
C TRP A 290 64.77 8.72 -20.42
N SER A 291 64.67 7.88 -21.45
CA SER A 291 65.60 7.84 -22.58
C SER A 291 64.86 7.94 -23.92
N PRO A 292 64.25 9.11 -24.23
CA PRO A 292 63.54 9.25 -25.50
C PRO A 292 64.54 9.20 -26.65
N ASN A 293 64.26 8.34 -27.63
CA ASN A 293 65.09 8.20 -28.83
C ASN A 293 64.56 9.09 -29.98
N ALA A 294 65.41 9.33 -30.98
CA ALA A 294 65.11 10.26 -32.08
C ALA A 294 63.92 9.84 -32.96
N SER A 295 63.53 8.56 -32.94
CA SER A 295 62.42 8.03 -33.73
C SER A 295 61.04 8.26 -33.09
N HIS A 296 60.99 8.74 -31.84
CA HIS A 296 59.74 8.97 -31.11
C HIS A 296 59.28 10.43 -31.22
N PRO A 297 58.02 10.69 -31.62
CA PRO A 297 57.50 12.05 -31.82
C PRO A 297 57.55 12.90 -30.54
N ALA A 298 57.49 12.27 -29.37
CA ALA A 298 57.54 12.97 -28.09
C ALA A 298 58.94 13.47 -27.69
N LYS A 299 60.02 13.05 -28.37
CA LYS A 299 61.40 13.47 -28.03
C LYS A 299 61.55 15.00 -28.04
N ALA A 300 60.87 15.67 -28.95
CA ALA A 300 60.91 17.13 -29.08
C ALA A 300 60.40 17.87 -27.84
N TYR A 301 59.68 17.20 -26.96
CA TYR A 301 59.05 17.77 -25.76
C TYR A 301 59.77 17.40 -24.45
N TRP A 302 60.90 16.68 -24.54
CA TRP A 302 61.68 16.25 -23.39
C TRP A 302 62.34 17.42 -22.66
N THR A 303 62.19 17.49 -21.34
CA THR A 303 62.70 18.58 -20.50
C THR A 303 63.88 18.19 -19.60
N GLY A 304 64.36 16.95 -19.68
CA GLY A 304 65.41 16.41 -18.80
C GLY A 304 64.89 15.61 -17.60
N SER A 305 63.65 15.87 -17.18
CA SER A 305 62.97 15.20 -16.05
C SER A 305 61.51 14.84 -16.35
N GLY A 306 61.07 15.03 -17.59
CA GLY A 306 59.67 14.96 -17.95
C GLY A 306 59.39 15.45 -19.37
N TYR A 307 58.11 15.70 -19.66
CA TYR A 307 57.66 16.15 -20.97
C TYR A 307 56.70 17.33 -20.84
N ASN A 308 56.89 18.36 -21.66
CA ASN A 308 55.95 19.48 -21.79
C ASN A 308 55.43 19.58 -23.22
N LEU A 309 54.23 19.05 -23.43
CA LEU A 309 53.57 18.95 -24.72
C LEU A 309 52.72 20.23 -24.95
N PRO A 310 52.99 21.02 -26.00
CA PRO A 310 52.26 22.27 -26.27
C PRO A 310 50.81 22.02 -26.70
N ALA A 311 50.00 23.07 -26.82
CA ALA A 311 48.61 22.92 -27.25
C ALA A 311 48.58 22.45 -28.71
N ALA A 312 48.04 21.25 -28.95
CA ALA A 312 47.97 20.66 -30.29
C ALA A 312 46.92 19.55 -30.36
N THR A 313 46.69 19.04 -31.58
CA THR A 313 46.01 17.76 -31.78
C THR A 313 47.03 16.64 -31.78
N TYR A 314 46.87 15.69 -30.85
CA TYR A 314 47.76 14.55 -30.69
C TYR A 314 47.08 13.28 -31.22
N CYS A 315 47.69 12.70 -32.26
CA CYS A 315 47.28 11.42 -32.83
C CYS A 315 48.19 10.30 -32.31
N ILE A 316 47.78 9.71 -31.20
CA ILE A 316 48.57 8.72 -30.46
C ILE A 316 48.01 7.32 -30.74
N LYS A 317 48.90 6.39 -31.09
CA LYS A 317 48.54 4.98 -31.20
C LYS A 317 48.43 4.40 -29.79
N LYS A 318 49.52 4.39 -29.04
CA LYS A 318 49.54 4.03 -27.61
C LYS A 318 50.31 5.08 -26.80
N LEU A 319 49.79 5.50 -25.66
CA LEU A 319 50.48 6.39 -24.72
C LEU A 319 51.01 5.57 -23.55
N THR A 320 52.34 5.50 -23.39
CA THR A 320 52.96 4.84 -22.25
C THR A 320 53.95 5.77 -21.58
N THR A 321 54.07 5.69 -20.26
CA THR A 321 55.06 6.49 -19.53
C THR A 321 55.94 5.61 -18.67
N GLY A 322 57.21 5.99 -18.54
CA GLY A 322 58.08 5.50 -17.48
C GLY A 322 57.60 5.92 -16.10
N GLY A 323 58.26 5.41 -15.07
CA GLY A 323 57.99 5.78 -13.68
C GLY A 323 58.72 7.06 -13.26
N GLY A 324 58.10 7.81 -12.33
CA GLY A 324 58.67 9.01 -11.71
C GLY A 324 58.82 10.22 -12.63
N LEU A 325 58.09 10.30 -13.74
CA LEU A 325 58.16 11.40 -14.71
C LEU A 325 57.09 12.47 -14.44
N ALA A 326 57.42 13.73 -14.73
CA ALA A 326 56.45 14.82 -14.77
C ALA A 326 56.02 15.10 -16.23
N ILE A 327 54.76 14.85 -16.57
CA ILE A 327 54.24 15.03 -17.92
C ILE A 327 53.12 16.05 -17.89
N ARG A 328 53.20 17.05 -18.75
CA ARG A 328 52.18 18.10 -18.88
C ARG A 328 51.78 18.26 -20.34
N PHE A 329 50.49 18.19 -20.60
CA PHE A 329 49.88 18.69 -21.84
C PHE A 329 49.35 20.10 -21.56
N ALA A 330 49.60 21.03 -22.47
CA ALA A 330 49.04 22.36 -22.36
C ALA A 330 47.53 22.34 -22.64
N SER A 331 46.78 23.20 -21.93
CA SER A 331 45.35 23.42 -22.16
C SER A 331 45.05 23.77 -23.62
N GLY A 332 43.87 23.38 -24.10
CA GLY A 332 43.46 23.52 -25.50
C GLY A 332 43.91 22.36 -26.40
N SER A 333 44.46 21.27 -25.85
CA SER A 333 44.85 20.10 -26.63
C SER A 333 43.65 19.20 -26.95
N ARG A 334 43.73 18.49 -28.08
CA ARG A 334 42.81 17.39 -28.43
C ARG A 334 43.61 16.12 -28.57
N ILE A 335 43.35 15.14 -27.72
CA ILE A 335 44.21 13.97 -27.56
C ILE A 335 43.40 12.73 -27.96
N TYR A 336 43.78 12.11 -29.07
CA TYR A 336 43.19 10.86 -29.56
C TYR A 336 44.17 9.71 -29.33
N VAL A 337 43.74 8.67 -28.63
CA VAL A 337 44.55 7.49 -28.29
C VAL A 337 43.87 6.22 -28.76
N GLN A 338 44.47 5.49 -29.70
CA GLN A 338 43.84 4.35 -30.39
C GLN A 338 43.97 3.00 -29.68
N GLN A 339 44.98 2.80 -28.85
CA GLN A 339 45.31 1.50 -28.21
C GLN A 339 45.53 1.62 -26.70
N GLY A 340 45.08 2.73 -26.12
CA GLY A 340 45.06 2.95 -24.68
C GLY A 340 46.24 3.74 -24.10
N VAL A 341 46.08 4.04 -22.82
CA VAL A 341 46.98 4.84 -21.98
C VAL A 341 47.48 3.97 -20.84
N ALA A 342 48.80 3.96 -20.58
CA ALA A 342 49.38 3.30 -19.43
C ALA A 342 50.44 4.19 -18.77
N ILE A 343 50.11 4.74 -17.61
CA ILE A 343 51.00 5.61 -16.85
C ILE A 343 51.84 4.79 -15.87
N GLY A 344 53.15 4.97 -15.93
CA GLY A 344 54.12 4.33 -15.04
C GLY A 344 54.00 4.79 -13.58
N GLY A 345 54.44 3.94 -12.66
CA GLY A 345 54.35 4.20 -11.21
C GLY A 345 55.12 5.45 -10.78
N GLY A 346 54.54 6.23 -9.87
CA GLY A 346 55.14 7.45 -9.34
C GLY A 346 55.16 8.65 -10.28
N SER A 347 54.69 8.51 -11.53
CA SER A 347 54.61 9.62 -12.48
C SER A 347 53.44 10.54 -12.18
N SER A 348 53.61 11.83 -12.50
CA SER A 348 52.55 12.84 -12.42
C SER A 348 52.21 13.27 -13.84
N VAL A 349 50.96 13.04 -14.26
CA VAL A 349 50.47 13.43 -15.58
C VAL A 349 49.34 14.44 -15.42
N ASP A 350 49.54 15.62 -15.99
CA ASP A 350 48.53 16.66 -16.10
C ASP A 350 48.18 16.86 -17.57
N PHE A 351 46.93 16.57 -17.93
CA PHE A 351 46.43 16.73 -19.29
C PHE A 351 46.00 18.17 -19.63
N GLY A 352 46.02 19.09 -18.67
CA GLY A 352 45.49 20.45 -18.83
C GLY A 352 44.00 20.43 -19.19
N ASP A 353 43.48 21.58 -19.61
CA ASP A 353 42.09 21.69 -20.09
C ASP A 353 42.00 21.17 -21.53
N SER A 354 41.91 19.85 -21.68
CA SER A 354 42.00 19.15 -22.96
C SER A 354 40.83 18.20 -23.18
N ASP A 355 40.47 17.99 -24.44
CA ASP A 355 39.59 16.89 -24.84
C ASP A 355 40.42 15.61 -25.01
N ILE A 356 40.01 14.52 -24.37
CA ILE A 356 40.73 13.25 -24.35
C ILE A 356 39.80 12.14 -24.81
N PHE A 357 40.19 11.45 -25.89
CA PHE A 357 39.46 10.35 -26.51
C PHE A 357 40.35 9.10 -26.54
N VAL A 358 39.96 8.06 -25.82
CA VAL A 358 40.77 6.83 -25.66
C VAL A 358 39.95 5.62 -26.11
N ASN A 359 40.32 5.01 -27.23
CA ASN A 359 39.70 3.79 -27.74
C ASN A 359 40.51 2.54 -27.34
N GLY A 360 40.76 2.37 -26.04
CA GLY A 360 41.56 1.29 -25.48
C GLY A 360 41.55 1.32 -23.96
N GLY A 361 42.41 0.52 -23.32
CA GLY A 361 42.55 0.56 -21.86
C GLY A 361 43.06 1.91 -21.34
N PHE A 362 42.82 2.20 -20.07
CA PHE A 362 43.29 3.42 -19.42
C PHE A 362 43.80 3.07 -18.02
N ASP A 363 45.11 3.19 -17.79
CA ASP A 363 45.72 3.01 -16.48
C ASP A 363 46.36 4.33 -16.04
N SER A 364 45.81 4.94 -14.99
CA SER A 364 46.26 6.23 -14.47
C SER A 364 47.57 6.17 -13.69
N GLY A 365 48.11 4.99 -13.42
CA GLY A 365 49.32 4.81 -12.62
C GLY A 365 49.11 5.12 -11.13
N SER A 366 50.07 4.73 -10.29
CA SER A 366 49.92 4.71 -8.83
C SER A 366 49.64 6.07 -8.18
N SER A 367 50.06 7.18 -8.81
CA SER A 367 49.85 8.54 -8.30
C SER A 367 48.50 9.15 -8.74
N GLY A 368 47.84 8.56 -9.74
CA GLY A 368 46.71 9.16 -10.44
C GLY A 368 47.12 10.26 -11.43
N VAL A 369 46.13 10.78 -12.14
CA VAL A 369 46.30 11.85 -13.14
C VAL A 369 45.40 13.05 -12.85
N THR A 370 45.81 14.21 -13.34
CA THR A 370 44.97 15.41 -13.40
C THR A 370 44.52 15.64 -14.83
N ILE A 371 43.22 15.79 -15.03
CA ILE A 371 42.60 16.19 -16.28
C ILE A 371 41.85 17.48 -15.99
N GLY A 372 42.12 18.54 -16.73
CA GLY A 372 41.45 19.82 -16.56
C GLY A 372 40.01 19.81 -17.09
N ASN A 373 39.57 20.98 -17.52
CA ASN A 373 38.27 21.17 -18.14
C ASN A 373 38.29 20.62 -19.58
N GLY A 374 37.21 19.95 -20.00
CA GLY A 374 37.13 19.34 -21.32
C GLY A 374 36.45 17.98 -21.29
N THR A 375 36.32 17.36 -22.47
CA THR A 375 35.69 16.06 -22.61
C THR A 375 36.65 14.94 -22.24
N LEU A 376 36.19 13.97 -21.45
CA LEU A 376 36.89 12.70 -21.25
C LEU A 376 36.02 11.57 -21.80
N TRP A 377 36.48 10.90 -22.85
CA TRP A 377 35.78 9.77 -23.44
C TRP A 377 36.70 8.55 -23.55
N ILE A 378 36.41 7.50 -22.77
CA ILE A 378 37.14 6.24 -22.75
C ILE A 378 36.22 5.11 -23.23
N GLY A 379 36.67 4.35 -24.23
CA GLY A 379 35.96 3.21 -24.78
C GLY A 379 36.15 1.91 -23.99
N ASN A 380 35.62 0.81 -24.52
CA ASN A 380 35.69 -0.53 -23.92
C ASN A 380 36.84 -1.41 -24.43
N GLY A 381 37.77 -0.84 -25.20
CA GLY A 381 38.86 -1.58 -25.87
C GLY A 381 39.95 -2.17 -24.96
N GLY A 382 39.82 -2.03 -23.64
CA GLY A 382 40.76 -2.59 -22.67
C GLY A 382 40.36 -2.28 -21.22
N GLN A 383 41.17 -2.74 -20.26
CA GLN A 383 40.92 -2.49 -18.83
C GLN A 383 41.07 -1.00 -18.49
N VAL A 384 40.13 -0.47 -17.70
CA VAL A 384 40.20 0.86 -17.10
C VAL A 384 40.56 0.72 -15.62
N LYS A 385 41.71 1.28 -15.23
CA LYS A 385 42.28 1.24 -13.89
C LYS A 385 42.55 2.66 -13.42
N TRP A 386 41.77 3.08 -12.43
CA TRP A 386 41.94 4.37 -11.76
C TRP A 386 42.69 4.14 -10.44
N GLN A 387 44.01 4.26 -10.50
CA GLN A 387 44.90 4.13 -9.36
C GLN A 387 45.25 5.50 -8.77
N GLY A 388 45.59 5.55 -7.48
CA GLY A 388 45.89 6.80 -6.78
C GLY A 388 44.68 7.72 -6.65
N THR A 389 44.92 9.03 -6.61
CA THR A 389 43.86 10.05 -6.60
C THR A 389 43.81 10.75 -7.94
N ASN A 390 42.71 10.56 -8.66
CA ASN A 390 42.49 11.13 -9.98
C ASN A 390 41.55 12.33 -9.88
N ARG A 391 41.87 13.38 -10.63
CA ARG A 391 41.09 14.61 -10.67
C ARG A 391 40.72 14.94 -12.09
N LYS A 392 39.44 15.23 -12.31
CA LYS A 392 38.88 15.72 -13.55
C LYS A 392 38.17 17.04 -13.26
N GLY A 393 38.51 18.10 -13.98
CA GLY A 393 37.76 19.36 -13.96
C GLY A 393 36.39 19.21 -14.62
N ASN A 394 35.75 20.33 -14.94
CA ASN A 394 34.42 20.34 -15.53
C ASN A 394 34.41 19.79 -16.97
N GLY A 395 33.26 19.32 -17.43
CA GLY A 395 33.05 18.82 -18.80
C GLY A 395 32.50 17.39 -18.82
N THR A 396 32.06 16.99 -20.02
CA THR A 396 31.42 15.69 -20.22
C THR A 396 32.39 14.54 -19.98
N VAL A 397 31.93 13.51 -19.29
CA VAL A 397 32.66 12.26 -19.07
C VAL A 397 31.86 11.10 -19.60
N ILE A 398 32.44 10.31 -20.50
CA ILE A 398 31.87 9.08 -21.02
C ILE A 398 32.90 7.98 -20.85
N ILE A 399 32.63 6.99 -19.99
CA ILE A 399 33.50 5.84 -19.81
C ILE A 399 32.66 4.60 -20.07
N ASN A 400 32.86 3.98 -21.23
CA ASN A 400 32.12 2.80 -21.68
C ASN A 400 32.58 1.51 -20.96
N GLN A 401 32.81 1.58 -19.65
CA GLN A 401 33.24 0.48 -18.77
C GLN A 401 32.76 0.74 -17.34
N THR A 402 32.69 -0.32 -16.54
CA THR A 402 32.49 -0.22 -15.10
C THR A 402 33.72 0.40 -14.43
N ILE A 403 33.51 1.41 -13.61
CA ILE A 403 34.54 2.00 -12.77
C ILE A 403 34.76 1.11 -11.56
N THR A 404 35.98 0.58 -11.43
CA THR A 404 36.38 -0.22 -10.26
C THR A 404 37.40 0.56 -9.44
N LEU A 405 37.08 0.87 -8.17
CA LEU A 405 38.01 1.51 -7.23
C LEU A 405 38.18 0.64 -5.99
N GLY A 406 39.42 0.49 -5.54
CA GLY A 406 39.82 -0.28 -4.38
C GLY A 406 40.92 0.39 -3.58
N GLY A 407 41.16 -0.05 -2.35
CA GLY A 407 42.37 0.31 -1.59
C GLY A 407 42.59 1.83 -1.40
N GLY A 408 41.52 2.58 -1.16
CA GLY A 408 41.60 4.03 -0.95
C GLY A 408 41.77 4.89 -2.22
N GLN A 409 41.66 4.31 -3.41
CA GLN A 409 41.70 5.04 -4.69
C GLN A 409 40.57 6.06 -4.76
N LYS A 410 40.83 7.21 -5.40
CA LYS A 410 39.84 8.28 -5.54
C LYS A 410 39.68 8.73 -6.98
N LEU A 411 38.44 9.00 -7.37
CA LEU A 411 38.08 9.59 -8.66
C LEU A 411 37.20 10.81 -8.43
N LEU A 412 37.74 12.00 -8.63
CA LEU A 412 37.08 13.26 -8.30
C LEU A 412 36.80 14.02 -9.59
N MET A 413 35.53 14.20 -9.95
CA MET A 413 35.10 14.91 -11.16
C MET A 413 34.32 16.16 -10.78
N GLY A 414 34.55 17.25 -11.52
CA GLY A 414 33.75 18.48 -11.46
C GLY A 414 32.42 18.33 -12.18
N ASP A 415 31.81 19.46 -12.51
CA ASP A 415 30.47 19.51 -13.13
C ASP A 415 30.50 19.06 -14.60
N GLY A 416 29.44 18.40 -15.05
CA GLY A 416 29.27 17.92 -16.41
C GLY A 416 28.44 16.65 -16.48
N SER A 417 27.91 16.29 -17.65
CA SER A 417 27.22 15.01 -17.79
C SER A 417 28.22 13.85 -17.67
N HIS A 418 27.89 12.87 -16.85
CA HIS A 418 28.72 11.73 -16.50
C HIS A 418 28.04 10.40 -16.86
N PHE A 419 28.60 9.69 -17.84
CA PHE A 419 28.06 8.44 -18.36
C PHE A 419 29.06 7.31 -18.15
N PHE A 420 28.67 6.27 -17.42
CA PHE A 420 29.54 5.15 -17.07
C PHE A 420 28.90 3.80 -17.41
N GLY A 421 29.73 2.82 -17.73
CA GLY A 421 29.29 1.44 -17.84
C GLY A 421 28.75 0.89 -16.52
N GLY A 422 29.17 1.43 -15.37
CA GLY A 422 28.67 1.07 -14.03
C GLY A 422 29.69 1.43 -12.96
N PHE A 423 29.43 1.06 -11.70
CA PHE A 423 30.36 1.26 -10.58
C PHE A 423 30.54 -0.01 -9.75
N ASN A 424 31.78 -0.27 -9.33
CA ASN A 424 32.16 -1.29 -8.37
C ASN A 424 33.22 -0.73 -7.40
N LEU A 425 32.76 -0.21 -6.28
CA LEU A 425 33.60 0.48 -5.29
C LEU A 425 33.80 -0.42 -4.05
N GLY A 426 35.03 -0.58 -3.60
CA GLY A 426 35.37 -1.42 -2.45
C GLY A 426 36.59 -0.92 -1.69
N GLY A 427 36.82 -1.43 -0.47
CA GLY A 427 38.05 -1.18 0.29
C GLY A 427 38.44 0.30 0.44
N GLY A 428 37.45 1.17 0.67
CA GLY A 428 37.62 2.63 0.81
C GLY A 428 37.86 3.39 -0.50
N GLY A 429 37.66 2.76 -1.66
CA GLY A 429 37.74 3.44 -2.95
C GLY A 429 36.52 4.33 -3.19
N SER A 430 36.69 5.64 -3.40
CA SER A 430 35.58 6.59 -3.44
C SER A 430 35.56 7.48 -4.68
N ALA A 431 34.38 7.85 -5.15
CA ALA A 431 34.20 8.70 -6.32
C ALA A 431 33.26 9.87 -6.06
N LYS A 432 33.63 11.04 -6.59
CA LYS A 432 32.82 12.26 -6.57
C LYS A 432 32.54 12.71 -8.00
N MET A 433 31.31 13.13 -8.26
CA MET A 433 30.88 13.82 -9.47
C MET A 433 30.23 15.15 -9.08
N GLY A 434 30.43 16.17 -9.90
CA GLY A 434 29.76 17.47 -9.74
C GLY A 434 28.32 17.43 -10.22
N ASP A 435 27.77 18.61 -10.51
CA ASP A 435 26.43 18.74 -11.06
C ASP A 435 26.41 18.34 -12.55
N GLY A 436 25.42 17.57 -12.96
CA GLY A 436 25.20 17.10 -14.32
C GLY A 436 24.49 15.74 -14.36
N ASP A 437 23.96 15.38 -15.53
CA ASP A 437 23.28 14.10 -15.70
C ASP A 437 24.22 12.93 -15.40
N PHE A 438 23.75 11.95 -14.65
CA PHE A 438 24.50 10.78 -14.22
C PHE A 438 23.86 9.50 -14.75
N THR A 439 24.63 8.70 -15.48
CA THR A 439 24.20 7.39 -15.99
C THR A 439 25.17 6.29 -15.57
N ALA A 440 24.64 5.19 -15.05
CA ALA A 440 25.37 3.96 -14.76
C ALA A 440 24.65 2.77 -15.42
N VAL A 441 25.16 2.29 -16.56
CA VAL A 441 24.44 1.33 -17.42
C VAL A 441 24.27 -0.05 -16.77
N ALA A 442 25.28 -0.57 -16.09
CA ALA A 442 25.30 -1.89 -15.45
C ALA A 442 25.24 -1.78 -13.91
N GLY A 443 24.49 -0.80 -13.41
CA GLY A 443 24.25 -0.60 -11.99
C GLY A 443 25.46 -0.12 -11.19
N ILE A 444 25.25 -0.04 -9.88
CA ILE A 444 26.17 0.51 -8.90
C ILE A 444 26.31 -0.48 -7.74
N PHE A 445 27.53 -0.94 -7.50
CA PHE A 445 27.89 -1.72 -6.32
C PHE A 445 28.91 -0.94 -5.49
N ILE A 446 28.63 -0.76 -4.19
CA ILE A 446 29.51 -0.07 -3.25
C ILE A 446 29.65 -0.93 -2.00
N ALA A 447 30.89 -1.10 -1.53
CA ALA A 447 31.23 -1.90 -0.38
C ALA A 447 32.42 -1.34 0.42
N GLY A 448 32.65 -1.87 1.62
CA GLY A 448 33.91 -1.68 2.37
C GLY A 448 34.23 -0.22 2.70
N GLY A 449 33.26 0.53 3.22
CA GLY A 449 33.42 1.93 3.61
C GLY A 449 33.62 2.91 2.45
N SER A 450 33.35 2.47 1.23
CA SER A 450 33.47 3.28 0.03
C SER A 450 32.31 4.26 -0.13
N GLU A 451 32.56 5.36 -0.84
CA GLU A 451 31.56 6.41 -1.05
C GLU A 451 31.46 6.80 -2.53
N LEU A 452 30.23 6.90 -3.04
CA LEU A 452 29.90 7.58 -4.28
C LEU A 452 29.05 8.80 -3.95
N ALA A 453 29.49 9.98 -4.37
CA ALA A 453 28.76 11.23 -4.19
C ALA A 453 28.56 11.92 -5.54
N VAL A 454 27.32 12.17 -5.92
CA VAL A 454 26.95 12.77 -7.21
C VAL A 454 26.12 14.03 -6.96
N GLY A 455 26.42 15.11 -7.69
CA GLY A 455 25.73 16.41 -7.58
C GLY A 455 24.33 16.41 -8.18
N ASN A 456 23.76 17.58 -8.40
CA ASN A 456 22.41 17.69 -8.98
C ASN A 456 22.40 17.25 -10.44
N GLY A 457 21.35 16.58 -10.90
CA GLY A 457 21.23 16.11 -12.29
C GLY A 457 20.26 14.94 -12.45
N ASN A 458 20.01 14.51 -13.68
CA ASN A 458 19.15 13.35 -13.91
C ASN A 458 19.92 12.04 -13.69
N TYR A 459 19.33 11.09 -12.96
CA TYR A 459 19.92 9.82 -12.58
C TYR A 459 19.28 8.66 -13.36
N LEU A 460 20.08 8.00 -14.20
CA LEU A 460 19.68 6.80 -14.94
C LEU A 460 20.56 5.62 -14.53
N ILE A 461 19.99 4.64 -13.84
CA ILE A 461 20.73 3.50 -13.28
C ILE A 461 20.16 2.21 -13.82
N GLY A 462 21.00 1.42 -14.47
CA GLY A 462 20.60 0.16 -15.09
C GLY A 462 20.83 -1.05 -14.22
N PRO A 463 20.34 -2.21 -14.67
CA PRO A 463 20.41 -3.42 -13.87
C PRO A 463 21.86 -3.90 -13.83
N GLY A 464 22.40 -4.03 -12.61
CA GLY A 464 23.66 -4.70 -12.36
C GLY A 464 23.48 -6.22 -12.21
N SER A 465 24.48 -6.84 -11.59
CA SER A 465 24.45 -8.27 -11.29
C SER A 465 23.27 -8.64 -10.37
N GLY A 466 22.53 -9.70 -10.72
CA GLY A 466 21.39 -10.16 -9.94
C GLY A 466 20.20 -9.19 -9.96
N ASN A 467 20.06 -8.38 -11.02
CA ASN A 467 19.03 -7.34 -11.17
C ASN A 467 19.17 -6.15 -10.21
N ALA A 468 20.26 -6.03 -9.45
CA ALA A 468 20.45 -4.88 -8.55
C ALA A 468 20.93 -3.65 -9.33
N ALA A 469 20.07 -2.63 -9.44
CA ALA A 469 20.46 -1.32 -9.96
C ALA A 469 21.42 -0.62 -8.98
N ILE A 470 21.13 -0.70 -7.69
CA ILE A 470 21.99 -0.18 -6.62
C ILE A 470 22.15 -1.26 -5.55
N LYS A 471 23.39 -1.56 -5.18
CA LYS A 471 23.70 -2.47 -4.07
C LYS A 471 24.76 -1.88 -3.14
N LEU A 472 24.37 -1.67 -1.88
CA LEU A 472 25.23 -1.12 -0.84
C LEU A 472 25.51 -2.16 0.24
N SER A 473 26.78 -2.37 0.58
CA SER A 473 27.18 -3.29 1.65
C SER A 473 28.40 -2.78 2.44
N GLY A 474 28.71 -3.40 3.58
CA GLY A 474 29.94 -3.10 4.35
C GLY A 474 30.16 -1.61 4.61
N SER A 475 29.16 -0.91 5.15
CA SER A 475 29.20 0.54 5.45
C SER A 475 29.38 1.47 4.24
N ALA A 476 28.98 1.02 3.05
CA ALA A 476 28.93 1.80 1.83
C ALA A 476 28.03 3.04 1.94
N ILE A 477 28.37 4.08 1.17
CA ILE A 477 27.67 5.36 1.16
C ILE A 477 27.38 5.75 -0.30
N TYR A 478 26.11 6.01 -0.62
CA TYR A 478 25.71 6.60 -1.89
C TYR A 478 24.87 7.86 -1.66
N LEU A 479 25.35 8.99 -2.16
CA LEU A 479 24.72 10.29 -1.96
C LEU A 479 24.39 10.92 -3.31
N MET A 480 23.12 11.27 -3.50
CA MET A 480 22.59 11.89 -4.70
C MET A 480 22.11 13.30 -4.39
N GLY A 481 22.46 14.26 -5.25
CA GLY A 481 21.83 15.57 -5.35
C GLY A 481 20.45 15.51 -6.01
N ASP A 482 19.79 16.66 -6.13
CA ASP A 482 18.43 16.79 -6.65
C ASP A 482 18.36 16.54 -8.17
N GLY A 483 17.25 16.00 -8.66
CA GLY A 483 17.00 15.75 -10.09
C GLY A 483 16.21 14.47 -10.37
N THR A 484 15.79 14.24 -11.62
CA THR A 484 14.95 13.06 -11.94
C THR A 484 15.68 11.76 -11.61
N PHE A 485 14.94 10.75 -11.17
CA PHE A 485 15.52 9.48 -10.74
C PHE A 485 14.80 8.31 -11.41
N SER A 486 15.57 7.46 -12.08
CA SER A 486 15.09 6.22 -12.68
C SER A 486 16.11 5.09 -12.50
N ALA A 487 15.72 4.06 -11.77
CA ALA A 487 16.46 2.83 -11.58
C ALA A 487 15.72 1.66 -12.24
N ASN A 488 16.40 0.94 -13.13
CA ASN A 488 15.92 -0.30 -13.70
C ASN A 488 16.57 -1.49 -12.96
N GLY A 489 15.87 -2.03 -11.96
CA GLY A 489 16.38 -3.07 -11.07
C GLY A 489 16.15 -2.76 -9.60
N ASP A 490 16.58 -3.69 -8.75
CA ASP A 490 16.46 -3.63 -7.29
C ASP A 490 17.43 -2.62 -6.68
N ILE A 491 17.01 -1.98 -5.58
CA ILE A 491 17.84 -1.16 -4.72
C ILE A 491 17.95 -1.89 -3.38
N ASP A 492 19.11 -2.49 -3.12
CA ASP A 492 19.38 -3.27 -1.91
C ASP A 492 20.47 -2.60 -1.08
N THR A 493 20.17 -2.30 0.19
CA THR A 493 21.15 -1.79 1.14
C THR A 493 21.31 -2.77 2.30
N ALA A 494 22.53 -2.93 2.80
CA ALA A 494 22.83 -3.72 4.00
C ALA A 494 22.96 -2.83 5.25
N GLY A 495 22.91 -3.45 6.43
CA GLY A 495 23.11 -2.75 7.71
C GLY A 495 24.39 -1.88 7.72
N GLY A 496 24.26 -0.69 8.31
CA GLY A 496 25.34 0.29 8.43
C GLY A 496 25.72 1.05 7.15
N SER A 497 25.06 0.80 6.03
CA SER A 497 25.20 1.61 4.80
C SER A 497 24.35 2.87 4.84
N ARG A 498 24.65 3.86 3.99
CA ARG A 498 23.90 5.11 3.82
C ARG A 498 23.48 5.30 2.38
N ILE A 499 22.22 5.61 2.14
CA ILE A 499 21.73 6.10 0.85
C ILE A 499 20.97 7.40 1.01
N ALA A 500 21.24 8.40 0.18
CA ALA A 500 20.45 9.64 0.14
C ALA A 500 19.97 9.88 -1.28
N PHE A 501 18.65 9.96 -1.45
CA PHE A 501 18.00 10.35 -2.70
C PHE A 501 17.81 11.87 -2.73
N GLY A 502 18.03 12.46 -3.90
CA GLY A 502 17.68 13.86 -4.15
C GLY A 502 16.19 14.09 -4.26
N ARG A 503 15.77 15.35 -4.37
CA ARG A 503 14.37 15.73 -4.60
C ARG A 503 14.00 15.57 -6.07
N THR A 504 12.79 15.08 -6.33
CA THR A 504 12.19 15.07 -7.66
C THR A 504 10.67 14.94 -7.59
N ARG A 505 9.98 15.05 -8.72
CA ARG A 505 8.53 14.80 -8.76
C ARG A 505 8.20 13.33 -8.52
N ASN A 506 8.93 12.42 -9.18
CA ASN A 506 8.74 10.98 -9.04
C ASN A 506 10.07 10.24 -9.15
N HIS A 507 10.31 9.32 -8.23
CA HIS A 507 11.40 8.35 -8.24
C HIS A 507 10.88 7.05 -8.84
N TYR A 508 11.37 6.69 -10.02
CA TYR A 508 11.01 5.44 -10.67
C TYR A 508 11.98 4.33 -10.27
N ILE A 509 11.43 3.26 -9.68
CA ILE A 509 12.19 2.06 -9.30
C ILE A 509 11.48 0.86 -9.93
N ASN A 510 11.99 0.41 -11.08
CA ASN A 510 11.54 -0.80 -11.75
C ASN A 510 12.18 -2.04 -11.11
N GLY A 511 11.88 -2.26 -9.82
CA GLY A 511 12.45 -3.31 -8.98
C GLY A 511 11.95 -3.17 -7.55
N SER A 512 12.55 -3.94 -6.64
CA SER A 512 12.28 -3.85 -5.19
C SER A 512 13.17 -2.81 -4.52
N LEU A 513 12.67 -2.17 -3.47
CA LEU A 513 13.44 -1.26 -2.62
C LEU A 513 13.60 -1.87 -1.22
N ARG A 514 14.78 -2.42 -0.94
CA ARG A 514 15.09 -3.08 0.34
C ARG A 514 16.15 -2.28 1.08
N ILE A 515 15.71 -1.55 2.10
CA ILE A 515 16.58 -0.72 2.92
C ILE A 515 16.91 -1.47 4.22
N ALA A 516 18.16 -1.91 4.41
CA ALA A 516 18.63 -2.39 5.72
C ALA A 516 19.66 -1.46 6.38
N GLY A 517 20.27 -0.53 5.62
CA GLY A 517 21.06 0.58 6.14
C GLY A 517 20.18 1.77 6.52
N SER A 518 20.74 2.98 6.55
CA SER A 518 19.99 4.21 6.73
C SER A 518 19.73 4.93 5.41
N ALA A 519 18.54 5.52 5.27
CA ALA A 519 18.08 6.17 4.03
C ALA A 519 17.54 7.57 4.28
N VAL A 520 17.92 8.54 3.43
CA VAL A 520 17.19 9.80 3.27
C VAL A 520 16.41 9.73 1.98
N PHE A 521 15.10 9.89 2.08
CA PHE A 521 14.24 10.08 0.92
C PHE A 521 14.07 11.58 0.66
N GLY A 522 14.58 12.03 -0.48
CA GLY A 522 14.27 13.36 -0.99
C GLY A 522 12.77 13.51 -1.25
N ALA A 523 12.27 14.75 -1.19
CA ALA A 523 10.88 15.07 -1.47
C ALA A 523 10.48 14.60 -2.88
N GLY A 524 9.34 13.94 -2.99
CA GLY A 524 8.83 13.38 -4.22
C GLY A 524 8.00 12.12 -4.02
N ARG A 525 7.28 11.69 -5.06
CA ARG A 525 6.65 10.37 -5.09
C ARG A 525 7.71 9.28 -5.29
N TYR A 526 7.57 8.13 -4.64
CA TYR A 526 8.37 6.93 -4.92
C TYR A 526 7.47 5.87 -5.54
N THR A 527 7.72 5.55 -6.80
CA THR A 527 6.96 4.55 -7.57
C THR A 527 7.81 3.30 -7.70
N ILE A 528 7.47 2.27 -6.91
CA ILE A 528 8.27 1.06 -6.77
C ILE A 528 7.48 -0.13 -7.30
N ALA A 529 7.94 -0.69 -8.42
CA ALA A 529 7.27 -1.79 -9.10
C ALA A 529 7.28 -3.10 -8.30
N GLY A 530 8.33 -3.31 -7.49
CA GLY A 530 8.49 -4.46 -6.61
C GLY A 530 8.08 -4.20 -5.17
N GLY A 531 8.61 -5.00 -4.25
CA GLY A 531 8.35 -4.86 -2.83
C GLY A 531 9.19 -3.76 -2.18
N PHE A 532 8.63 -3.10 -1.17
CA PHE A 532 9.39 -2.25 -0.26
C PHE A 532 9.60 -2.94 1.08
N THR A 533 10.84 -2.92 1.54
CA THR A 533 11.22 -3.47 2.84
C THR A 533 12.03 -2.44 3.59
N ASN A 534 11.52 -2.06 4.76
CA ASN A 534 12.27 -1.28 5.73
C ASN A 534 12.80 -2.19 6.84
N GLY A 535 14.09 -2.46 6.83
CA GLY A 535 14.85 -3.10 7.90
C GLY A 535 15.96 -2.20 8.42
N THR A 536 15.76 -0.88 8.41
CA THR A 536 16.79 0.11 8.76
C THR A 536 17.41 -0.14 10.12
N GLY A 537 18.74 -0.06 10.20
CA GLY A 537 19.47 -0.19 11.45
C GLY A 537 20.96 0.15 11.33
N GLY A 538 21.54 0.67 12.41
CA GLY A 538 23.00 0.71 12.63
C GLY A 538 23.72 1.99 12.21
N THR A 539 23.05 2.93 11.55
CA THR A 539 23.60 4.27 11.23
C THR A 539 22.51 5.32 11.24
N THR A 540 22.85 6.55 11.66
CA THR A 540 21.90 7.67 11.74
C THR A 540 22.29 8.82 10.82
N TRP A 541 21.31 9.71 10.61
CA TRP A 541 21.45 11.05 10.03
C TRP A 541 21.44 12.13 11.15
N PRO A 542 22.00 13.34 10.91
CA PRO A 542 22.64 13.81 9.68
C PRO A 542 24.00 13.17 9.42
N TYR A 543 24.44 13.22 8.16
CA TYR A 543 25.78 12.77 7.75
C TYR A 543 26.44 13.82 6.85
N THR A 544 27.65 14.25 7.24
CA THR A 544 28.49 15.12 6.42
C THR A 544 29.50 14.27 5.67
N SER A 545 29.41 14.29 4.34
CA SER A 545 30.35 13.56 3.49
C SER A 545 31.72 14.22 3.53
N PRO A 546 32.80 13.47 3.86
CA PRO A 546 34.16 13.97 3.75
C PRO A 546 34.61 14.12 2.28
N LEU A 547 33.84 13.57 1.33
CA LEU A 547 34.18 13.56 -0.09
C LEU A 547 33.67 14.81 -0.81
N ASN A 548 32.42 15.23 -0.55
CA ASN A 548 31.82 16.42 -1.17
C ASN A 548 31.64 17.61 -0.19
N GLY A 549 31.78 17.41 1.12
CA GLY A 549 31.64 18.45 2.14
C GLY A 549 30.19 18.85 2.47
N LEU A 550 29.20 18.16 1.90
CA LEU A 550 27.78 18.44 2.09
C LEU A 550 27.19 17.56 3.21
N THR A 551 26.22 18.12 3.92
CA THR A 551 25.46 17.42 4.97
C THR A 551 24.10 17.01 4.45
N TYR A 552 23.77 15.73 4.63
CA TYR A 552 22.51 15.11 4.23
C TYR A 552 21.69 14.76 5.47
N GLY A 553 20.36 14.82 5.35
CA GLY A 553 19.44 14.52 6.45
C GLY A 553 19.51 15.53 7.60
N SER A 554 19.78 16.81 7.32
CA SER A 554 19.79 17.88 8.35
C SER A 554 18.43 18.11 8.99
N ASP A 555 17.36 17.74 8.28
CA ASP A 555 15.98 18.06 8.65
C ASP A 555 15.44 17.10 9.74
N PHE A 556 16.19 16.05 10.08
CA PHE A 556 15.86 15.07 11.12
C PHE A 556 17.15 14.48 11.73
N SER A 557 17.22 14.38 13.06
CA SER A 557 18.42 13.92 13.77
C SER A 557 18.15 12.68 14.59
N GLY A 558 19.04 11.69 14.51
CA GLY A 558 18.98 10.46 15.31
C GLY A 558 18.08 9.36 14.73
N TYR A 559 17.63 9.53 13.48
CA TYR A 559 16.79 8.55 12.78
C TYR A 559 17.59 7.82 11.68
N ASP A 560 17.27 6.55 11.49
CA ASP A 560 17.86 5.71 10.43
C ASP A 560 17.14 5.91 9.09
N MET A 561 15.87 6.32 9.12
CA MET A 561 15.11 6.73 7.95
C MET A 561 14.45 8.08 8.20
N GLY A 562 14.52 8.97 7.21
CA GLY A 562 13.68 10.16 7.19
C GLY A 562 13.31 10.57 5.78
N VAL A 563 12.17 11.26 5.69
CA VAL A 563 11.60 11.76 4.44
C VAL A 563 11.61 13.28 4.50
N ASN A 564 12.23 13.93 3.53
CA ASN A 564 12.14 15.37 3.39
C ASN A 564 10.77 15.74 2.82
N VAL A 565 9.95 16.44 3.60
CA VAL A 565 8.63 16.93 3.16
C VAL A 565 8.71 18.39 2.74
N ASP A 566 8.41 18.67 1.46
CA ASP A 566 8.20 20.05 1.01
C ASP A 566 6.81 20.53 1.44
N ARG A 567 6.76 21.36 2.49
CA ARG A 567 5.51 21.91 3.03
C ARG A 567 4.84 22.94 2.12
N THR A 568 5.50 23.36 1.03
CA THR A 568 5.00 24.40 0.13
C THR A 568 4.21 23.85 -1.07
N ARG A 569 4.16 22.52 -1.25
CA ARG A 569 3.49 21.87 -2.40
C ARG A 569 2.25 21.03 -2.02
N PRO A 570 1.33 20.78 -2.98
CA PRO A 570 0.14 19.95 -2.78
C PRO A 570 0.50 18.52 -2.32
N CYS A 571 -0.44 17.79 -1.72
CA CYS A 571 -0.19 16.45 -1.16
C CYS A 571 0.41 15.43 -2.15
N ALA A 572 0.18 15.58 -3.47
CA ALA A 572 0.78 14.74 -4.50
C ALA A 572 2.30 14.88 -4.65
N ASP A 573 2.90 15.96 -4.13
CA ASP A 573 4.34 16.26 -4.15
C ASP A 573 4.99 16.13 -2.76
N ARG A 574 4.21 15.75 -1.75
CA ARG A 574 4.72 15.41 -0.41
C ARG A 574 5.23 13.96 -0.48
N GLY A 575 6.29 13.64 0.26
CA GLY A 575 6.91 12.31 0.21
C GLY A 575 5.90 11.19 0.44
N CYS A 576 5.46 10.54 -0.64
CA CYS A 576 4.49 9.45 -0.62
C CYS A 576 5.10 8.28 -1.38
N CYS A 577 4.99 7.08 -0.82
CA CYS A 577 5.49 5.88 -1.46
C CYS A 577 4.34 4.98 -1.89
N GLU A 578 4.42 4.50 -3.12
CA GLU A 578 3.46 3.57 -3.70
C GLU A 578 4.19 2.27 -4.08
N PHE A 579 3.63 1.14 -3.66
CA PHE A 579 4.29 -0.16 -3.77
C PHE A 579 3.34 -1.26 -4.25
N ARG A 580 3.89 -2.25 -4.96
CA ARG A 580 3.20 -3.51 -5.25
C ARG A 580 3.43 -4.51 -4.12
N GLY A 581 2.38 -4.90 -3.40
CA GLY A 581 2.50 -5.90 -2.33
C GLY A 581 2.75 -7.31 -2.87
N ALA A 582 3.33 -8.15 -2.02
CA ALA A 582 3.82 -9.49 -2.38
C ALA A 582 2.73 -10.45 -2.90
N ASP A 583 1.47 -10.21 -2.55
CA ASP A 583 0.32 -11.05 -2.94
C ASP A 583 -0.54 -10.40 -4.05
N GLY A 584 -0.03 -9.35 -4.70
CA GLY A 584 -0.76 -8.59 -5.73
C GLY A 584 -1.71 -7.52 -5.18
N GLY A 585 -1.83 -7.37 -3.85
CA GLY A 585 -2.50 -6.25 -3.19
C GLY A 585 -1.56 -5.05 -2.98
N LEU A 586 -2.03 -3.83 -3.20
CA LEU A 586 -1.24 -2.60 -3.12
C LEU A 586 -1.38 -1.93 -1.74
N ALA A 587 -0.30 -1.35 -1.22
CA ALA A 587 -0.32 -0.58 0.03
C ALA A 587 0.18 0.85 -0.22
N ASN A 588 -0.60 1.85 0.21
CA ASN A 588 -0.20 3.25 0.24
C ASN A 588 0.29 3.59 1.65
N GLY A 589 1.52 4.10 1.76
CA GLY A 589 2.04 4.70 2.99
C GLY A 589 2.00 6.22 2.88
N TYR A 590 1.25 6.87 3.76
CA TYR A 590 1.29 8.33 3.96
C TYR A 590 2.39 8.74 4.94
#